data_AF-A0A086LXI3-F1
#
_entry.id   AF-A0A086LXI3-F1
#
_cell.length_a   1.000
_cell.length_b   1.000
_cell.length_c   1.000
_cell.angle_alpha   90.00
_cell.angle_beta   90.00
_cell.angle_gamma   90.00
#
_symmetry.space_group_name_H-M   'P 1'
#
loop_
_entity.id
_entity.type
_entity.pdbx_description
1 polymer ?
#
loop_
_entity_poly.entity_id
_entity_poly.type
_entity_poly.pdbx_seq_one_letter_code
_entity_poly.pdbx_strand_id
1 'polypeptide(L)'
;DMAHGVHPNYAERHQGQNKPQMQQGVVIKENANQRYATNATSMALTRAVAEKGQVPMQMFTVKNDSRCGSTVGPILSARLGVRTIDIGIPQWAMHSCRETCGILDLYALQLLLKEFFASFRSIDNSYKGM
;
A
#
# COMPACT_ATOMS: atom_id res chain seq x y z
N ASP A 1 -5.21 -1.46 5.13
CA ASP A 1 -6.15 -2.45 4.56
C ASP A 1 -5.35 -3.40 3.70
N MET A 2 -5.69 -4.69 3.64
CA MET A 2 -4.87 -5.70 2.99
C MET A 2 -4.80 -5.51 1.46
N ALA A 3 -3.81 -6.13 0.82
CA ALA A 3 -3.60 -6.07 -0.63
C ALA A 3 -3.69 -7.46 -1.26
N HIS A 4 -4.11 -7.55 -2.52
CA HIS A 4 -4.18 -8.83 -3.22
C HIS A 4 -2.79 -9.27 -3.68
N GLY A 5 -2.21 -10.24 -2.99
CA GLY A 5 -1.00 -10.93 -3.47
C GLY A 5 -1.29 -11.68 -4.76
N VAL A 6 -0.31 -11.78 -5.65
CA VAL A 6 -0.44 -12.56 -6.88
C VAL A 6 -0.64 -14.03 -6.51
N HIS A 7 -1.71 -14.62 -7.02
CA HIS A 7 -2.00 -16.02 -6.79
C HIS A 7 -1.38 -16.85 -7.92
N PRO A 8 -0.58 -17.90 -7.63
CA PRO A 8 0.14 -18.66 -8.67
C PRO A 8 -0.80 -19.27 -9.71
N ASN A 9 -1.98 -19.72 -9.30
CA ASN A 9 -2.98 -20.29 -10.21
C ASN A 9 -3.77 -19.26 -11.03
N TYR A 10 -3.64 -17.96 -10.73
CA TYR A 10 -4.45 -16.88 -11.32
C TYR A 10 -3.62 -15.61 -11.59
N ALA A 11 -2.35 -15.78 -11.99
CA ALA A 11 -1.40 -14.68 -12.14
C ALA A 11 -1.80 -13.68 -13.25
N GLU A 12 -2.68 -14.08 -14.15
CA GLU A 12 -3.29 -13.27 -15.23
C GLU A 12 -4.31 -12.24 -14.72
N ARG A 13 -4.80 -12.40 -13.48
CA ARG A 13 -5.70 -11.45 -12.82
C ARG A 13 -5.00 -10.17 -12.37
N HIS A 14 -3.68 -10.19 -12.24
CA HIS A 14 -2.89 -9.06 -11.78
C HIS A 14 -2.26 -8.26 -12.92
N GLN A 15 -2.08 -6.96 -12.70
CA GLN A 15 -1.48 -6.06 -13.67
C GLN A 15 0.02 -6.32 -13.83
N GLY A 16 0.53 -6.28 -15.06
CA GLY A 16 1.88 -6.70 -15.47
C GLY A 16 3.00 -6.46 -14.44
N GLN A 17 3.35 -5.20 -14.19
CA GLN A 17 4.43 -4.83 -13.25
C GLN A 17 3.95 -4.58 -11.81
N ASN A 18 2.64 -4.60 -11.56
CA ASN A 18 2.04 -4.27 -10.26
C ASN A 18 1.46 -5.54 -9.61
N LYS A 19 2.35 -6.53 -9.38
CA LYS A 19 2.02 -7.86 -8.86
C LYS A 19 2.67 -8.07 -7.49
N PRO A 20 2.01 -7.70 -6.39
CA PRO A 20 2.55 -7.93 -5.06
C PRO A 20 2.83 -9.41 -4.82
N GLN A 21 4.05 -9.71 -4.43
CA GLN A 21 4.50 -11.04 -4.06
C GLN A 21 4.43 -11.20 -2.55
N MET A 22 4.12 -12.41 -2.10
CA MET A 22 4.20 -12.77 -0.69
C MET A 22 5.64 -12.63 -0.18
N GLN A 23 5.81 -12.23 1.08
CA GLN A 23 7.11 -12.10 1.76
C GLN A 23 8.05 -11.04 1.15
N GLN A 24 7.52 -10.13 0.32
CA GLN A 24 8.31 -9.10 -0.39
C GLN A 24 7.98 -7.68 0.08
N GLY A 25 7.26 -7.52 1.19
CA GLY A 25 7.09 -6.25 1.88
C GLY A 25 5.75 -5.56 1.63
N VAL A 26 5.67 -4.32 2.13
CA VAL A 26 4.42 -3.55 2.20
C VAL A 26 4.01 -3.07 0.81
N VAL A 27 2.72 -3.12 0.52
CA VAL A 27 2.13 -2.77 -0.76
C VAL A 27 1.52 -1.38 -0.71
N ILE A 28 1.97 -0.49 -1.59
CA ILE A 28 1.28 0.77 -1.89
C ILE A 28 0.18 0.48 -2.89
N LYS A 29 -1.06 0.86 -2.54
CA LYS A 29 -2.26 0.65 -3.38
C LYS A 29 -2.58 1.95 -4.11
N GLU A 30 -2.53 1.94 -5.44
CA GLU A 30 -2.86 3.08 -6.29
C GLU A 30 -3.99 2.75 -7.27
N ASN A 31 -4.87 3.71 -7.48
CA ASN A 31 -5.93 3.61 -8.48
C ASN A 31 -6.34 4.99 -8.99
N ALA A 32 -6.26 5.21 -10.30
CA ALA A 32 -6.58 6.49 -10.92
C ALA A 32 -8.04 6.96 -10.70
N ASN A 33 -8.97 6.03 -10.46
CA ASN A 33 -10.37 6.33 -10.16
C ASN A 33 -10.63 6.59 -8.66
N GLN A 34 -9.59 6.88 -7.88
CA GLN A 34 -9.66 7.17 -6.44
C GLN A 34 -10.39 6.10 -5.62
N ARG A 35 -10.26 4.83 -6.00
CA ARG A 35 -10.62 3.68 -5.15
C ARG A 35 -9.70 3.58 -3.92
N TYR A 36 -8.53 4.19 -4.03
CA TYR A 36 -7.55 4.44 -3.01
C TYR A 36 -7.21 5.95 -3.03
N ALA A 37 -6.93 6.54 -1.87
CA ALA A 37 -6.59 7.96 -1.72
C ALA A 37 -5.14 8.29 -2.09
N THR A 38 -4.31 7.25 -2.28
CA THR A 38 -2.91 7.36 -2.67
C THR A 38 -2.73 8.24 -3.90
N ASN A 39 -1.84 9.22 -3.79
CA ASN A 39 -1.34 10.07 -4.88
C ASN A 39 0.20 10.16 -4.84
N ALA A 40 0.79 10.83 -5.83
CA ALA A 40 2.25 10.97 -5.97
C ALA A 40 2.93 11.52 -4.71
N THR A 41 2.37 12.57 -4.08
CA THR A 41 2.94 13.17 -2.86
C THR A 41 2.91 12.21 -1.68
N SER A 42 1.76 11.59 -1.42
CA SER A 42 1.62 10.61 -0.33
C SER A 42 2.55 9.41 -0.53
N MET A 43 2.69 8.96 -1.79
CA MET A 43 3.57 7.86 -2.16
C MET A 43 5.04 8.22 -1.93
N ALA A 44 5.48 9.40 -2.35
CA ALA A 44 6.86 9.87 -2.16
C ALA A 44 7.24 9.95 -0.67
N LEU A 45 6.34 10.50 0.17
CA LEU A 45 6.56 10.59 1.61
C LEU A 45 6.63 9.21 2.27
N THR A 46 5.72 8.31 1.92
CA THR A 46 5.75 6.94 2.46
C THR A 46 6.99 6.17 2.01
N ARG A 47 7.46 6.38 0.76
CA ARG A 47 8.71 5.79 0.28
C ARG A 47 9.92 6.33 1.04
N ALA A 48 10.00 7.63 1.29
CA ALA A 48 11.08 8.22 2.10
C ALA A 48 11.11 7.67 3.53
N VAL A 49 9.94 7.47 4.15
CA VAL A 49 9.82 6.78 5.46
C VAL A 49 10.31 5.34 5.36
N ALA A 50 9.86 4.60 4.35
CA ALA A 50 10.25 3.21 4.14
C ALA A 50 11.76 3.05 3.90
N GLU A 51 12.37 3.93 3.08
CA GLU A 51 13.81 3.95 2.81
C GLU A 51 14.62 4.15 4.09
N LYS A 52 14.19 5.10 4.94
CA LYS A 52 14.83 5.33 6.23
C LYS A 52 14.72 4.13 7.17
N GLY A 53 13.57 3.46 7.17
CA GLY A 53 13.31 2.25 7.96
C GLY A 53 13.81 0.95 7.32
N GLN A 54 14.46 1.03 6.15
CA GLN A 54 14.91 -0.12 5.35
C GLN A 54 13.77 -1.13 5.07
N VAL A 55 12.56 -0.62 4.82
CA VAL A 55 11.37 -1.45 4.59
C VAL A 55 11.18 -1.70 3.10
N PRO A 56 11.10 -2.96 2.64
CA PRO A 56 10.77 -3.27 1.26
C PRO A 56 9.33 -2.86 0.93
N MET A 57 9.15 -2.21 -0.22
CA MET A 57 7.86 -1.71 -0.69
C MET A 57 7.55 -2.24 -2.10
N GLN A 58 6.29 -2.59 -2.33
CA GLN A 58 5.73 -3.07 -3.58
C GLN A 58 4.61 -2.14 -4.07
N MET A 59 4.21 -2.29 -5.33
CA MET A 59 3.10 -1.54 -5.93
C MET A 59 1.95 -2.47 -6.31
N PHE A 60 0.73 -2.01 -6.05
CA PHE A 60 -0.50 -2.63 -6.54
C PHE A 60 -1.36 -1.62 -7.27
N THR A 61 -1.76 -2.00 -8.47
CA THR A 61 -2.88 -1.41 -9.18
C THR A 61 -3.63 -2.51 -9.90
N VAL A 62 -4.93 -2.31 -10.11
CA VAL A 62 -5.71 -3.25 -10.90
C VAL A 62 -5.49 -3.03 -12.39
N LYS A 63 -5.71 -4.08 -13.18
CA LYS A 63 -5.80 -3.95 -14.63
C LYS A 63 -6.95 -2.98 -14.99
N ASN A 64 -6.80 -2.26 -16.10
CA ASN A 64 -7.80 -1.31 -16.57
C ASN A 64 -9.15 -1.98 -16.92
N ASP A 65 -9.12 -3.25 -17.32
CA ASP A 65 -10.28 -4.09 -17.62
C ASP A 65 -10.87 -4.79 -16.38
N SER A 66 -10.35 -4.52 -15.18
CA SER A 66 -10.75 -5.13 -13.92
C SER A 66 -11.33 -4.11 -12.93
N ARG A 67 -12.23 -4.56 -12.05
CA ARG A 67 -12.80 -3.76 -10.97
C ARG A 67 -11.99 -3.95 -9.68
N CYS A 68 -11.93 -2.93 -8.84
CA CYS A 68 -11.50 -3.05 -7.46
C CYS A 68 -12.53 -2.49 -6.47
N GLY A 69 -12.51 -3.02 -5.26
CA GLY A 69 -13.18 -2.41 -4.12
C GLY A 69 -12.54 -1.08 -3.73
N SER A 70 -13.30 -0.25 -3.03
CA SER A 70 -12.79 0.98 -2.39
C SER A 70 -12.37 0.69 -0.96
N THR A 71 -11.45 1.50 -0.42
CA THR A 71 -11.11 1.50 1.01
C THR A 71 -11.83 2.64 1.74
N VAL A 72 -11.59 2.75 3.05
CA VAL A 72 -11.94 3.95 3.83
C VAL A 72 -11.08 5.17 3.49
N GLY A 73 -9.93 4.99 2.83
CA GLY A 73 -8.96 6.05 2.53
C GLY A 73 -9.57 7.25 1.81
N PRO A 74 -10.26 7.07 0.66
CA PRO A 74 -10.93 8.16 -0.03
C PRO A 74 -11.97 8.88 0.83
N ILE A 75 -12.72 8.15 1.66
CA ILE A 75 -13.74 8.72 2.56
C ILE A 75 -13.09 9.58 3.63
N LEU A 76 -12.01 9.10 4.27
CA LEU A 76 -11.28 9.84 5.29
C LEU A 76 -10.62 11.10 4.70
N SER A 77 -9.98 10.96 3.55
CA SER A 77 -9.34 12.07 2.83
C SER A 77 -10.34 13.18 2.52
N ALA A 78 -11.49 12.83 1.91
CA ALA A 78 -12.51 13.79 1.53
C ALA A 78 -13.21 14.45 2.73
N ARG A 79 -13.46 13.71 3.82
CA ARG A 79 -14.19 14.25 4.99
C ARG A 79 -13.31 15.06 5.94
N LEU A 80 -12.03 14.74 6.04
CA LEU A 80 -11.12 15.39 7.00
C LEU A 80 -10.17 16.38 6.33
N GLY A 81 -10.03 16.35 5.00
CA GLY A 81 -9.06 17.18 4.28
C GLY A 81 -7.60 16.80 4.57
N VAL A 82 -7.35 15.56 5.00
CA VAL A 82 -6.02 15.07 5.39
C VAL A 82 -5.43 14.21 4.28
N ARG A 83 -4.17 14.49 3.90
CA ARG A 83 -3.41 13.63 2.97
C ARG A 83 -3.40 12.20 3.49
N THR A 84 -3.85 11.28 2.65
CA THR A 84 -4.06 9.88 3.01
C THR A 84 -3.31 8.98 2.03
N ILE A 85 -2.69 7.93 2.56
CA ILE A 85 -2.06 6.85 1.78
C ILE A 85 -2.78 5.54 2.07
N ASP A 86 -3.08 4.76 1.02
CA ASP A 86 -3.57 3.40 1.17
C ASP A 86 -2.43 2.40 1.00
N ILE A 87 -2.11 1.72 2.11
CA ILE A 87 -1.12 0.64 2.16
C ILE A 87 -1.73 -0.64 2.74
N GLY A 88 -1.08 -1.75 2.44
CA GLY A 88 -1.43 -3.08 2.95
C GLY A 88 -0.28 -4.05 2.87
N ILE A 89 -0.52 -5.29 3.27
CA ILE A 89 0.38 -6.42 3.01
C ILE A 89 -0.32 -7.40 2.06
N PRO A 90 0.43 -8.15 1.24
CA PRO A 90 -0.16 -9.10 0.31
C PRO A 90 -0.80 -10.26 1.08
N GLN A 91 -2.00 -10.64 0.65
CA GLN A 91 -2.68 -11.85 1.10
C GLN A 91 -3.34 -12.59 -0.07
N TRP A 92 -3.70 -13.84 0.20
CA TRP A 92 -4.60 -14.63 -0.64
C TRP A 92 -5.96 -14.85 0.03
N ALA A 93 -6.92 -15.24 -0.82
CA ALA A 93 -8.27 -15.60 -0.41
C ALA A 93 -8.99 -14.52 0.41
N MET A 94 -8.82 -13.24 0.03
CA MET A 94 -9.52 -12.13 0.69
C MET A 94 -11.05 -12.36 0.68
N HIS A 95 -11.67 -12.21 1.85
CA HIS A 95 -13.07 -12.53 2.19
C HIS A 95 -13.39 -14.03 2.37
N SER A 96 -12.39 -14.92 2.41
CA SER A 96 -12.56 -16.31 2.83
C SER A 96 -12.80 -16.41 4.34
N CYS A 97 -13.41 -17.49 4.82
CA CYS A 97 -13.44 -17.81 6.25
C CYS A 97 -12.04 -18.09 6.83
N ARG A 98 -11.08 -18.42 5.95
CA ARG A 98 -9.66 -18.60 6.30
C ARG A 98 -8.78 -18.05 5.18
N GLU A 99 -8.08 -16.98 5.50
CA GLU A 99 -7.18 -16.27 4.58
C GLU A 99 -5.72 -16.70 4.79
N THR A 100 -4.79 -16.18 3.98
CA THR A 100 -3.36 -16.50 4.09
C THR A 100 -2.51 -15.28 3.79
N CYS A 101 -1.54 -14.97 4.66
CA CYS A 101 -0.58 -13.88 4.48
C CYS A 101 0.86 -14.31 4.84
N GLY A 102 1.86 -13.49 4.49
CA GLY A 102 3.27 -13.76 4.73
C GLY A 102 3.75 -13.18 6.05
N ILE A 103 4.55 -13.93 6.80
CA ILE A 103 5.07 -13.49 8.09
C ILE A 103 6.08 -12.32 7.98
N LEU A 104 6.90 -12.30 6.92
CA LEU A 104 7.85 -11.21 6.66
C LEU A 104 7.11 -9.93 6.25
N ASP A 105 5.95 -10.04 5.60
CA ASP A 105 5.15 -8.86 5.26
C ASP A 105 4.58 -8.20 6.53
N LEU A 106 4.16 -8.99 7.52
CA LEU A 106 3.74 -8.48 8.82
C LEU A 106 4.88 -7.73 9.53
N TYR A 107 6.09 -8.30 9.51
CA TYR A 107 7.27 -7.65 10.09
C TYR A 107 7.62 -6.35 9.35
N ALA A 108 7.57 -6.35 8.01
CA ALA A 108 7.80 -5.16 7.20
C ALA A 108 6.78 -4.05 7.52
N LEU A 109 5.50 -4.40 7.67
CA LEU A 109 4.46 -3.43 8.05
C LEU A 109 4.71 -2.85 9.45
N GLN A 110 5.10 -3.69 10.41
CA GLN A 110 5.44 -3.23 11.75
C GLN A 110 6.61 -2.23 11.73
N LEU A 111 7.67 -2.52 10.98
CA LEU A 111 8.82 -1.62 10.82
C LEU A 111 8.41 -0.29 10.16
N LEU A 112 7.58 -0.35 9.11
CA LEU A 112 7.11 0.86 8.43
C LEU A 112 6.31 1.77 9.37
N LEU A 113 5.39 1.19 10.14
CA LEU A 113 4.58 1.96 11.09
C LEU A 113 5.44 2.56 12.19
N LYS A 114 6.41 1.80 12.73
CA LYS A 114 7.36 2.30 13.72
C LYS A 114 8.15 3.50 13.17
N GLU A 115 8.69 3.37 11.96
CA GLU A 115 9.45 4.45 11.34
C GLU A 115 8.56 5.66 10.99
N PHE A 116 7.34 5.42 10.50
CA PHE A 116 6.36 6.47 10.23
C PHE A 116 6.10 7.33 11.47
N PHE A 117 5.81 6.71 12.62
CA PHE A 117 5.58 7.46 13.85
C PHE A 117 6.85 8.14 14.39
N ALA A 118 8.04 7.63 14.07
CA ALA A 118 9.31 8.21 14.51
C ALA A 118 9.78 9.39 13.64
N SER A 119 9.57 9.34 12.32
CA SER A 119 10.23 10.26 11.38
C SER A 119 9.33 10.96 10.38
N PHE A 120 8.04 10.61 10.29
CA PHE A 120 7.15 11.22 9.29
C PHE A 120 7.13 12.75 9.38
N ARG A 121 7.13 13.32 10.59
CA ARG A 121 7.07 14.78 10.74
C ARG A 121 8.31 15.49 10.19
N SER A 122 9.51 14.93 10.42
CA SER A 122 10.74 15.53 9.89
C SER A 122 10.82 15.39 8.38
N ILE A 123 10.41 14.25 7.84
CA ILE A 123 10.32 14.00 6.39
C ILE A 123 9.27 14.92 5.73
N ASP A 124 8.08 15.07 6.31
CA ASP A 124 7.04 15.94 5.76
C ASP A 124 7.46 17.41 5.71
N ASN A 125 8.25 17.85 6.70
CA ASN A 125 8.77 19.21 6.73
C ASN A 125 9.80 19.48 5.63
N SER A 126 10.61 18.50 5.23
CA SER A 126 11.59 18.70 4.15
C SER A 126 10.94 18.83 2.77
N TYR A 127 9.75 18.26 2.58
CA TYR A 127 8.99 18.38 1.33
C TYR A 127 8.20 19.69 1.20
N LYS A 128 7.99 20.44 2.28
CA LYS A 128 7.33 21.76 2.23
C LYS A 128 8.24 22.90 1.73
N GLY A 129 9.53 22.62 1.56
CA GLY A 129 10.53 23.55 1.01
C GLY A 129 10.83 23.36 -0.47
N MET A 130 10.12 22.45 -1.16
CA MET A 130 10.13 22.28 -2.62
C MET A 130 8.85 22.87 -3.21
#